data_AF-A0A2J0SM05-F1
#
_entry.id   AF-A0A2J0SM05-F1
#
_cell.length_a   1.000
_cell.length_b   1.000
_cell.length_c   1.000
_cell.angle_alpha   90.00
_cell.angle_beta   90.00
_cell.angle_gamma   90.00
#
_symmetry.space_group_name_H-M   'P 1'
#
loop_
_entity.id
_entity.type
_entity.pdbx_description
1 polymer ?
#
loop_
_entity_poly.entity_id
_entity_poly.type
_entity_poly.pdbx_seq_one_letter_code
_entity_poly.pdbx_strand_id
1 'polypeptide(L)'
;MINSELLAGAAAAALIGIAIVAALRRQRRPPHRSFKCGRCGNAALHDERTRGAWRAGKQRFYCSACHAAWLRSHPQTSAPHRGASGCLGVVGTLALMPLAGLVAWVIHRA
;
A
#
# COMPACT_ATOMS: atom_id res chain seq x y z
N MET A 1 -21.87 -30.21 10.07
CA MET A 1 -22.18 -29.16 11.07
C MET A 1 -20.98 -28.24 11.11
N ILE A 2 -21.12 -26.98 10.68
CA ILE A 2 -20.03 -26.00 10.79
C ILE A 2 -19.99 -25.60 12.27
N ASN A 3 -18.89 -25.91 12.95
CA ASN A 3 -18.76 -25.62 14.37
C ASN A 3 -18.75 -24.10 14.59
N SER A 4 -19.47 -23.63 15.60
CA SER A 4 -19.50 -22.23 16.02
C SER A 4 -18.09 -21.67 16.29
N GLU A 5 -17.17 -22.51 16.74
CA GLU A 5 -15.76 -22.15 16.94
C GLU A 5 -15.01 -21.85 15.63
N LEU A 6 -15.35 -22.56 14.55
CA LEU A 6 -14.78 -22.31 13.22
C LEU A 6 -15.29 -20.99 12.65
N LEU A 7 -16.57 -20.68 12.88
CA LEU A 7 -17.19 -19.42 12.48
C LEU A 7 -16.57 -18.23 13.25
N ALA A 8 -16.37 -18.40 14.56
CA ALA A 8 -15.76 -17.38 15.42
C ALA A 8 -14.30 -17.13 15.05
N GLY A 9 -13.52 -18.18 14.81
CA GLY A 9 -12.12 -18.07 14.37
C GLY A 9 -11.99 -17.38 13.02
N ALA A 10 -12.85 -17.73 12.04
CA ALA A 10 -12.86 -17.10 10.73
C ALA A 10 -13.24 -15.61 10.79
N ALA A 11 -14.24 -15.26 11.61
CA ALA A 11 -14.63 -13.87 11.83
C ALA A 11 -13.51 -13.04 12.47
N ALA A 12 -12.84 -13.57 13.49
CA ALA A 12 -11.71 -12.91 14.14
C ALA A 12 -10.55 -12.66 13.16
N ALA A 13 -10.17 -13.67 12.38
CA ALA A 13 -9.11 -13.55 11.37
C ALA A 13 -9.45 -12.51 10.30
N ALA A 14 -10.71 -12.48 9.83
CA ALA A 14 -11.16 -11.50 8.85
C ALA A 14 -11.09 -10.05 9.41
N LEU A 15 -11.53 -9.83 10.65
CA LEU A 15 -11.46 -8.53 11.30
C LEU A 15 -10.02 -8.06 11.47
N ILE A 16 -9.12 -8.93 11.90
CA ILE A 16 -7.68 -8.63 12.02
C ILE A 16 -7.10 -8.28 10.65
N GLY A 17 -7.40 -9.07 9.61
CA GLY A 17 -6.95 -8.81 8.25
C GLY A 17 -7.43 -7.46 7.72
N ILE A 18 -8.72 -7.13 7.93
CA ILE A 18 -9.31 -5.84 7.55
C ILE A 18 -8.62 -4.69 8.30
N ALA A 19 -8.38 -4.84 9.62
CA ALA A 19 -7.72 -3.83 10.43
C ALA A 19 -6.29 -3.55 9.94
N ILE A 20 -5.52 -4.59 9.63
CA ILE A 20 -4.16 -4.47 9.09
C ILE A 20 -4.19 -3.74 7.73
N VAL A 21 -5.07 -4.16 6.81
CA VAL A 21 -5.20 -3.53 5.49
C VAL A 21 -5.64 -2.06 5.61
N ALA A 22 -6.57 -1.75 6.52
CA ALA A 22 -7.02 -0.40 6.77
C ALA A 22 -5.91 0.49 7.35
N ALA A 23 -5.13 -0.03 8.31
CA ALA A 23 -3.99 0.68 8.89
C ALA A 23 -2.91 0.99 7.83
N LEU A 24 -2.56 0.01 7.00
CA LEU A 24 -1.62 0.19 5.89
C LEU A 24 -2.13 1.23 4.87
N ARG A 25 -3.42 1.21 4.54
CA ARG A 25 -4.02 2.21 3.64
C ARG A 25 -4.03 3.61 4.24
N ARG A 26 -4.21 3.74 5.56
CA ARG A 26 -4.16 5.03 6.27
C ARG A 26 -2.77 5.65 6.21
N GLN A 27 -1.71 4.86 6.39
CA GLN A 27 -0.33 5.34 6.25
C GLN A 27 -0.01 5.83 4.82
N ARG A 28 -0.64 5.25 3.80
CA ARG A 28 -0.44 5.63 2.39
C ARG A 28 -1.09 6.96 1.98
N ARG A 29 -1.93 7.56 2.84
CA ARG A 29 -2.58 8.85 2.59
C ARG A 29 -2.01 9.94 3.51
N PRO A 30 -1.66 11.12 2.99
CA PRO A 30 -1.23 12.22 3.84
C PRO A 30 -2.37 12.67 4.78
N PRO A 31 -2.07 13.03 6.04
CA PRO A 31 -3.07 13.39 7.05
C PRO A 31 -3.77 14.72 6.74
N HIS A 32 -3.11 15.63 6.03
CA HIS A 32 -3.65 16.91 5.61
C HIS A 32 -3.64 17.02 4.08
N ARG A 33 -4.55 17.81 3.51
CA ARG A 33 -4.59 18.07 2.07
C ARG A 33 -3.54 19.07 1.62
N SER A 34 -3.02 19.88 2.54
CA SER A 34 -2.00 20.88 2.30
C SER A 34 -0.73 20.58 3.10
N PHE A 35 0.41 21.04 2.58
CA PHE A 35 1.72 20.96 3.20
C PHE A 35 2.45 22.30 3.07
N LYS A 36 3.41 22.57 3.95
CA LYS A 36 4.31 23.73 3.84
C LYS A 36 5.51 23.38 2.96
N CYS A 37 5.78 24.19 1.95
CA CYS A 37 6.95 24.03 1.10
C CYS A 37 8.24 24.20 1.92
N GLY A 38 9.14 23.22 1.88
CA GLY A 38 10.41 23.27 2.62
C GLY A 38 11.42 24.30 2.10
N ARG A 39 11.13 25.00 0.99
CA ARG A 39 12.00 26.06 0.43
C ARG A 39 11.43 27.45 0.64
N CYS A 40 10.19 27.70 0.22
CA CYS A 40 9.57 29.03 0.29
C CYS A 40 8.55 29.19 1.43
N GLY A 41 8.26 28.14 2.20
CA GLY A 41 7.31 28.18 3.31
C GLY A 41 5.82 28.24 2.92
N ASN A 42 5.51 28.47 1.63
CA ASN A 42 4.12 28.59 1.18
C ASN A 42 3.32 27.29 1.39
N ALA A 43 2.04 27.42 1.74
CA ALA A 43 1.11 26.30 1.82
C ALA A 43 0.66 25.88 0.41
N ALA A 44 0.89 24.62 0.06
CA ALA A 44 0.50 24.04 -1.22
C ALA A 44 -0.32 22.77 -1.01
N LEU A 45 -1.18 22.44 -1.97
CA LEU A 45 -1.99 21.22 -1.95
C LEU A 45 -1.18 20.00 -2.38
N HIS A 46 -1.52 18.84 -1.84
CA HIS A 46 -0.88 17.58 -2.19
C HIS A 46 -1.28 17.06 -3.59
N ASP A 47 -0.45 17.36 -4.59
CA ASP A 47 -0.58 16.77 -5.94
C ASP A 47 -0.13 15.30 -5.98
N GLU A 48 -0.44 14.57 -7.06
CA GLU A 48 -0.06 13.14 -7.22
C GLU A 48 1.45 12.93 -7.00
N ARG A 49 2.30 13.86 -7.43
CA ARG A 49 3.75 13.82 -7.17
C ARG A 49 4.08 13.78 -5.68
N THR A 50 3.46 14.68 -4.89
CA THR A 50 3.72 14.74 -3.44
C THR A 50 3.06 13.57 -2.70
N ARG A 51 1.89 13.10 -3.18
CA ARG A 51 1.27 11.87 -2.68
C ARG A 51 2.14 10.65 -2.96
N GLY A 52 2.77 10.57 -4.13
CA GLY A 52 3.77 9.56 -4.47
C GLY A 52 4.99 9.61 -3.55
N ALA A 53 5.55 10.82 -3.34
CA ALA A 53 6.66 11.02 -2.42
C ALA A 53 6.31 10.70 -0.96
N TRP A 54 5.08 10.96 -0.53
CA TRP A 54 4.55 10.57 0.78
C TRP A 54 4.50 9.04 0.93
N ARG A 55 3.95 8.35 -0.07
CA ARG A 55 3.93 6.86 -0.10
C ARG A 55 5.34 6.27 -0.08
N ALA A 56 6.34 7.00 -0.60
CA ALA A 56 7.75 6.62 -0.56
C ALA A 56 8.46 7.02 0.75
N GLY A 57 7.74 7.54 1.76
CA GLY A 57 8.28 7.89 3.07
C GLY A 57 9.07 9.20 3.11
N LYS A 58 8.97 10.06 2.09
CA LYS A 58 9.68 11.36 2.10
C LYS A 58 8.95 12.36 3.00
N GLN A 59 9.72 13.09 3.79
CA GLN A 59 9.22 14.05 4.80
C GLN A 59 9.28 15.52 4.34
N ARG A 60 10.09 15.83 3.31
CA ARG A 60 10.21 17.19 2.75
C ARG A 60 9.52 17.28 1.40
N PHE A 61 8.61 18.24 1.28
CA PHE A 61 7.86 18.53 0.06
C PHE A 61 8.13 19.95 -0.42
N TYR A 62 8.10 20.14 -1.74
CA TYR A 62 8.30 21.44 -2.40
C TYR A 62 7.06 21.77 -3.22
N CYS A 63 6.68 23.05 -3.32
CA CYS A 63 5.65 23.49 -4.27
C CYS A 63 6.12 23.28 -5.72
N SER A 64 5.18 23.31 -6.67
CA SER A 64 5.46 23.12 -8.11
C SER A 64 6.54 24.08 -8.63
N ALA A 65 6.49 25.36 -8.26
CA ALA A 65 7.47 26.37 -8.65
C ALA A 65 8.88 26.06 -8.12
N CYS A 66 9.02 25.78 -6.82
CA CYS A 66 10.32 25.44 -6.22
C CYS A 66 10.87 24.12 -6.77
N HIS A 67 10.01 23.16 -7.08
CA HIS A 67 10.39 21.89 -7.68
C HIS A 67 10.89 22.07 -9.11
N ALA A 68 10.21 22.88 -9.94
CA ALA A 68 10.66 23.20 -11.29
C ALA A 68 12.00 23.95 -11.31
N ALA A 69 12.23 24.84 -10.33
CA ALA A 69 13.52 25.49 -10.16
C ALA A 69 14.64 24.49 -9.78
N TRP A 70 14.31 23.48 -8.97
CA TRP A 70 15.27 22.43 -8.60
C TRP A 70 15.59 21.48 -9.77
N LEU A 71 14.59 21.09 -10.57
CA LEU A 71 14.81 20.26 -11.77
C LEU A 71 15.70 20.95 -12.80
N ARG A 72 15.59 22.27 -12.94
CA ARG A 72 16.46 23.05 -13.83
C ARG A 72 17.93 23.04 -13.37
N SER A 73 18.18 22.99 -12.06
CA SER A 73 19.55 22.92 -11.53
C SER A 73 20.10 21.50 -11.42
N HIS A 74 19.22 20.48 -11.44
CA HIS A 74 19.58 19.07 -11.36
C HIS A 74 18.81 18.28 -12.42
N PRO A 75 19.29 18.27 -13.69
CA PRO A 75 18.67 17.45 -14.72
C PRO A 75 18.71 15.98 -14.29
N GLN A 76 17.54 15.42 -13.98
CA GLN A 76 17.39 14.05 -13.50
C GLN A 76 17.52 13.09 -14.69
N THR A 77 18.55 12.24 -14.70
CA THR A 77 18.61 11.04 -15.56
C THR A 77 17.55 10.05 -15.06
N SER A 78 16.31 10.23 -15.51
CA SER A 78 15.18 9.44 -15.04
C SER A 78 15.23 8.04 -15.66
N ALA A 79 15.90 7.10 -14.99
CA ALA A 79 15.75 5.67 -15.33
C ALA A 79 14.30 5.24 -14.99
N PRO A 80 13.56 4.60 -15.91
CA PRO A 80 12.19 4.18 -15.65
C PRO A 80 12.17 3.16 -14.53
N HIS A 81 11.50 3.51 -13.43
CA HIS A 81 11.26 2.61 -12.32
C HIS A 81 10.25 1.54 -12.76
N ARG A 82 10.74 0.39 -13.24
CA ARG A 82 9.92 -0.81 -13.45
C ARG A 82 9.43 -1.28 -12.08
N GLY A 83 8.20 -0.92 -11.73
CA GLY A 83 7.54 -1.36 -10.52
C GLY A 83 7.31 -2.87 -10.56
N ALA A 84 8.21 -3.63 -9.94
CA ALA A 84 7.97 -5.03 -9.63
C ALA A 84 6.99 -5.12 -8.45
N SER A 85 5.70 -5.22 -8.76
CA SER A 85 4.62 -5.45 -7.80
C SER A 85 4.63 -6.92 -7.34
N GLY A 86 5.39 -7.22 -6.29
CA GLY A 86 5.64 -8.58 -5.77
C GLY A 86 4.56 -9.18 -4.85
N CYS A 87 3.31 -8.68 -4.87
CA CYS A 87 2.28 -9.16 -3.94
C CYS A 87 1.46 -10.34 -4.48
N LEU A 88 1.44 -10.57 -5.80
CA LEU A 88 0.65 -11.65 -6.42
C LEU A 88 1.15 -13.05 -6.02
N GLY A 89 2.47 -13.21 -5.83
CA GLY A 89 3.05 -14.48 -5.38
C GLY A 89 2.59 -14.88 -3.97
N VAL A 90 2.52 -13.92 -3.04
CA VAL A 90 2.08 -14.15 -1.66
C VAL A 90 0.59 -14.50 -1.59
N VAL A 91 -0.24 -13.86 -2.42
CA VAL A 91 -1.67 -14.19 -2.53
C VAL A 91 -1.86 -15.60 -3.11
N GLY A 92 -1.07 -15.98 -4.11
CA GLY A 92 -1.11 -17.31 -4.71
C GLY A 92 -0.79 -18.43 -3.72
N THR A 93 0.26 -18.29 -2.91
CA THR A 93 0.62 -19.30 -1.91
C THR A 93 -0.41 -19.42 -0.79
N LEU A 94 -0.95 -18.30 -0.30
CA LEU A 94 -2.02 -18.32 0.71
C LEU A 94 -3.32 -18.96 0.19
N ALA A 95 -3.64 -18.80 -1.09
CA ALA A 95 -4.82 -19.43 -1.69
C ALA A 95 -4.63 -20.94 -1.94
N LEU A 96 -3.39 -21.38 -2.19
CA LEU A 96 -3.07 -22.78 -2.48
C LEU A 96 -3.23 -23.69 -1.26
N MET A 97 -2.91 -23.22 -0.05
CA MET A 97 -3.01 -24.00 1.18
C MET A 97 -4.44 -24.52 1.47
N PRO A 98 -5.52 -23.69 1.44
CA PRO A 98 -6.88 -24.18 1.66
C PRO A 98 -7.40 -25.02 0.48
N LEU A 99 -7.00 -24.71 -0.76
CA LEU A 99 -7.40 -25.48 -1.95
C LEU A 99 -6.81 -26.89 -1.95
N ALA A 100 -5.54 -27.03 -1.59
CA ALA A 100 -4.89 -28.34 -1.47
C ALA A 100 -5.55 -29.21 -0.39
N GLY A 101 -5.93 -28.62 0.75
CA GLY A 101 -6.67 -29.31 1.80
C GLY A 101 -8.05 -29.80 1.36
N LEU A 102 -8.79 -28.98 0.59
CA LEU A 102 -10.09 -29.35 0.03
C LEU A 102 -9.99 -30.51 -0.96
N VAL A 103 -9.03 -30.45 -1.89
CA VAL A 103 -8.82 -31.50 -2.89
C VAL A 103 -8.44 -32.83 -2.22
N ALA A 104 -7.51 -32.81 -1.27
CA ALA A 104 -7.13 -34.00 -0.52
C ALA A 104 -8.31 -34.60 0.27
N TRP A 105 -9.16 -33.76 0.88
CA TRP A 105 -10.34 -34.22 1.59
C TRP A 105 -11.38 -34.87 0.67
N VAL A 106 -11.63 -34.27 -0.50
CA VAL A 106 -12.55 -34.85 -1.50
C VAL A 106 -12.03 -36.19 -2.02
N ILE A 107 -10.73 -36.29 -2.32
CA ILE A 107 -10.12 -37.54 -2.80
C ILE A 107 -10.17 -38.64 -1.74
N HIS A 108 -10.01 -38.31 -0.46
CA HIS A 108 -10.08 -39.33 0.61
C HIS A 108 -11.53 -39.74 0.97
N ARG A 109 -12.53 -38.92 0.62
CA ARG A 109 -13.95 -39.21 0.88
C ARG A 109 -14.72 -39.76 -0.34
N ALA A 110 -14.14 -39.73 -1.52
CA ALA A 110 -14.63 -40.38 -2.72
C ALA A 110 -14.14 -41.84 -2.78
#